data_AF-A0A969J3Z0-F1
#
_entry.id   AF-A0A969J3Z0-F1
#
_cell.length_a   1.000
_cell.length_b   1.000
_cell.length_c   1.000
_cell.angle_alpha   90.00
_cell.angle_beta   90.00
_cell.angle_gamma   90.00
#
_symmetry.space_group_name_H-M   'P 1'
#
loop_
_entity.id
_entity.type
_entity.pdbx_description
1 polymer ?
#
loop_
_entity_poly.entity_id
_entity_poly.type
_entity_poly.pdbx_seq_one_letter_code
_entity_poly.pdbx_strand_id
1 'polypeptide(L)'
;MAAKLVPLNIPGGWVVLRNTFADEDPILQNGWIVNVQSYGEDLLLIQALSPQANDLTIDPQGDQISLGWYPQGDPQGHYRLTLGPADGDIFVRYESQHRESIRKAINLCLSQIQQGNSRETIQQQLEDSTPELEYNPRIFSGTRKSFVHQPIQKKNRLTYSQVSLWFPFYYEVANLMQISQKPNRATYGGFVAENAKC
;
A
#
# COMPACT_ATOMS: atom_id res chain seq x y z
N MET A 1 20.01 -10.98 10.17
CA MET A 1 18.65 -10.84 10.74
C MET A 1 17.68 -11.26 9.66
N ALA A 2 16.62 -12.00 9.99
CA ALA A 2 15.58 -12.31 9.01
C ALA A 2 14.80 -11.03 8.70
N ALA A 3 14.64 -10.69 7.42
CA ALA A 3 13.83 -9.56 7.01
C ALA A 3 12.36 -9.81 7.39
N LYS A 4 11.68 -8.77 7.86
CA LYS A 4 10.24 -8.84 8.16
C LYS A 4 9.48 -8.90 6.83
N LEU A 5 8.55 -9.84 6.67
CA LEU A 5 7.75 -9.96 5.46
C LEU A 5 6.56 -8.99 5.47
N VAL A 6 6.10 -8.59 4.29
CA VAL A 6 4.87 -7.81 4.13
C VAL A 6 3.67 -8.66 4.57
N PRO A 7 2.79 -8.15 5.45
CA PRO A 7 1.60 -8.90 5.86
C PRO A 7 0.57 -8.95 4.72
N LEU A 8 0.17 -10.17 4.35
CA LEU A 8 -0.84 -10.45 3.32
C LEU A 8 -2.04 -11.17 3.92
N ASN A 9 -3.24 -10.86 3.44
CA ASN A 9 -4.48 -11.53 3.82
C ASN A 9 -4.77 -12.64 2.81
N ILE A 10 -4.20 -13.82 3.02
CA ILE A 10 -4.36 -14.96 2.09
C ILE A 10 -5.59 -15.77 2.53
N PRO A 11 -6.65 -15.82 1.71
CA PRO A 11 -7.81 -16.64 2.02
C PRO A 11 -7.49 -18.14 1.90
N GLY A 12 -8.37 -18.98 2.45
CA GLY A 12 -8.25 -20.43 2.28
C GLY A 12 -8.33 -20.84 0.80
N GLY A 13 -7.67 -21.96 0.46
CA GLY A 13 -7.60 -22.45 -0.92
C GLY A 13 -6.40 -21.93 -1.72
N TRP A 14 -5.40 -21.35 -1.04
CA TRP A 14 -4.16 -20.88 -1.65
C TRP A 14 -2.96 -21.46 -0.90
N VAL A 15 -1.85 -21.63 -1.63
CA VAL A 15 -0.55 -22.00 -1.06
C VAL A 15 0.51 -21.00 -1.48
N VAL A 16 1.38 -20.63 -0.53
CA VAL A 16 2.55 -19.79 -0.79
C VAL A 16 3.73 -20.69 -1.13
N LEU A 17 4.19 -20.64 -2.38
CA LEU A 17 5.31 -21.43 -2.87
C LEU A 17 6.65 -20.72 -2.63
N ARG A 18 6.63 -19.38 -2.70
CA ARG A 18 7.79 -18.52 -2.45
C ARG A 18 7.34 -17.20 -1.82
N ASN A 19 8.10 -16.71 -0.85
CA ASN A 19 7.90 -15.37 -0.30
C ASN A 19 9.21 -14.79 0.26
N THR A 20 9.75 -13.81 -0.46
CA THR A 20 10.80 -12.89 -0.01
C THR A 20 10.34 -11.43 -0.09
N PHE A 21 9.02 -11.20 -0.24
CA PHE A 21 8.44 -9.86 -0.28
C PHE A 21 8.51 -9.21 1.10
N ALA A 22 9.59 -8.47 1.32
CA ALA A 22 9.95 -7.91 2.61
C ALA A 22 9.41 -6.49 2.84
N ASP A 23 9.05 -6.22 4.09
CA ASP A 23 8.66 -4.93 4.65
C ASP A 23 9.91 -4.14 5.07
N GLU A 24 10.82 -3.94 4.11
CA GLU A 24 12.05 -3.17 4.28
C GLU A 24 12.27 -2.25 3.08
N ASP A 25 12.97 -1.14 3.30
CA ASP A 25 13.28 -0.16 2.26
C ASP A 25 14.57 -0.53 1.51
N PRO A 26 14.77 -0.04 0.27
CA PRO A 26 15.94 -0.41 -0.51
C PRO A 26 17.20 0.22 0.10
N ILE A 27 18.20 -0.60 0.35
CA ILE A 27 19.51 -0.16 0.86
C ILE A 27 20.41 0.11 -0.35
N LEU A 28 20.75 1.38 -0.57
CA LEU A 28 21.54 1.81 -1.73
C LEU A 28 23.03 1.84 -1.43
N GLN A 29 23.83 1.20 -2.27
CA GLN A 29 25.28 1.30 -2.27
C GLN A 29 25.80 1.36 -3.71
N ASN A 30 26.63 2.35 -4.02
CA ASN A 30 27.17 2.58 -5.37
C ASN A 30 26.09 2.68 -6.47
N GLY A 31 24.90 3.18 -6.14
CA GLY A 31 23.78 3.31 -7.08
C GLY A 31 22.96 2.04 -7.31
N TRP A 32 23.20 0.98 -6.53
CA TRP A 32 22.48 -0.29 -6.63
C TRP A 32 21.84 -0.69 -5.31
N ILE A 33 20.76 -1.46 -5.37
CA ILE A 33 20.14 -2.07 -4.20
C ILE A 33 21.03 -3.22 -3.71
N VAL A 34 21.40 -3.21 -2.43
CA VAL A 34 22.26 -4.25 -1.83
C VAL A 34 21.45 -5.39 -1.20
N ASN A 35 20.27 -5.09 -0.66
CA ASN A 35 19.33 -6.08 -0.15
C ASN A 35 18.53 -6.74 -1.29
N VAL A 36 19.25 -7.21 -2.31
CA VAL A 36 18.68 -7.78 -3.55
C VAL A 36 17.71 -8.93 -3.33
N GLN A 37 17.81 -9.66 -2.21
CA GLN A 37 16.84 -10.72 -1.88
C GLN A 37 15.38 -10.22 -1.76
N SER A 38 15.20 -8.93 -1.45
CA SER A 38 13.90 -8.26 -1.29
C SER A 38 13.49 -7.47 -2.54
N TYR A 39 14.38 -7.40 -3.55
CA TYR A 39 14.23 -6.63 -4.79
C TYR A 39 14.71 -7.44 -6.02
N GLY A 40 14.44 -8.75 -5.98
CA GLY A 40 14.63 -9.69 -7.09
C GLY A 40 13.37 -9.85 -7.94
N GLU A 41 13.47 -10.59 -9.04
CA GLU A 41 12.34 -10.84 -9.94
C GLU A 41 11.34 -11.87 -9.41
N ASP A 42 11.72 -12.66 -8.39
CA ASP A 42 10.89 -13.72 -7.81
C ASP A 42 10.62 -13.46 -6.31
N LEU A 43 9.82 -12.45 -5.99
CA LEU A 43 9.54 -12.06 -4.61
C LEU A 43 8.38 -12.84 -3.98
N LEU A 44 7.34 -13.15 -4.74
CA LEU A 44 6.17 -13.82 -4.22
C LEU A 44 5.60 -14.75 -5.29
N LEU A 45 5.25 -15.96 -4.89
CA LEU A 45 4.51 -16.90 -5.71
C LEU A 45 3.42 -17.56 -4.86
N ILE A 46 2.16 -17.32 -5.21
CA ILE A 46 0.98 -17.91 -4.57
C ILE A 46 0.16 -18.62 -5.64
N GLN A 47 -0.31 -19.83 -5.37
CA GLN A 47 -1.09 -20.61 -6.31
C GLN A 47 -2.36 -21.16 -5.65
N ALA A 48 -3.44 -21.24 -6.44
CA ALA A 48 -4.70 -21.84 -6.00
C ALA A 48 -4.54 -23.36 -5.76
N LEU A 49 -5.27 -23.85 -4.76
CA LEU A 49 -5.41 -25.26 -4.46
C LEU A 49 -6.72 -25.79 -5.04
N SER A 50 -6.70 -26.99 -5.60
CA SER A 50 -7.88 -27.72 -6.02
C SER A 50 -8.13 -28.91 -5.09
N PRO A 51 -9.40 -29.20 -4.74
CA PRO A 51 -9.75 -30.40 -4.02
C PRO A 51 -9.61 -31.62 -4.95
N GLN A 52 -8.82 -32.61 -4.53
CA GLN A 52 -8.65 -33.86 -5.24
C GLN A 52 -8.97 -35.04 -4.33
N ALA A 53 -10.13 -35.68 -4.55
CA ALA A 53 -10.68 -36.82 -3.79
C ALA A 53 -10.68 -36.66 -2.25
N ASN A 54 -9.52 -36.72 -1.60
CA ASN A 54 -9.32 -36.61 -0.15
C ASN A 54 -8.19 -35.64 0.26
N ASP A 55 -7.57 -34.91 -0.69
CA ASP A 55 -6.45 -34.00 -0.41
C ASP A 55 -6.62 -32.65 -1.13
N LEU A 56 -5.85 -31.66 -0.72
CA LEU A 56 -5.72 -30.37 -1.40
C LEU A 56 -4.39 -30.36 -2.17
N THR A 57 -4.48 -30.35 -3.50
CA THR A 57 -3.31 -30.30 -4.37
C THR A 57 -3.20 -28.95 -5.05
N ILE A 58 -1.98 -28.59 -5.47
CA ILE A 58 -1.76 -27.42 -6.32
C ILE A 58 -2.55 -27.62 -7.62
N ASP A 59 -3.34 -26.62 -8.00
CA ASP A 59 -4.06 -26.64 -9.27
C ASP A 59 -3.15 -26.12 -10.40
N PRO A 60 -2.69 -26.98 -11.32
CA PRO A 60 -1.84 -26.55 -12.44
C PRO A 60 -2.58 -25.63 -13.42
N GLN A 61 -3.91 -25.65 -13.44
CA GLN A 61 -4.74 -24.77 -14.27
C GLN A 61 -5.36 -23.63 -13.47
N GLY A 62 -5.13 -23.61 -12.15
CA GLY A 62 -5.66 -22.61 -11.25
C GLY A 62 -4.92 -21.29 -11.34
N ASP A 63 -5.53 -20.26 -10.76
CA ASP A 63 -4.95 -18.93 -10.73
C ASP A 63 -3.66 -18.90 -9.90
N GLN A 64 -2.68 -18.17 -10.41
CA GLN A 64 -1.37 -17.94 -9.81
C GLN A 64 -1.11 -16.44 -9.72
N ILE A 65 -0.62 -16.00 -8.57
CA ILE A 65 -0.12 -14.64 -8.35
C ILE A 65 1.40 -14.70 -8.28
N SER A 66 2.06 -13.92 -9.14
CA SER A 66 3.51 -13.74 -9.11
C SER A 66 3.86 -12.26 -8.89
N LEU A 67 4.92 -12.02 -8.12
CA LEU A 67 5.46 -10.69 -7.86
C LEU A 67 6.97 -10.69 -8.07
N GLY A 68 7.46 -9.68 -8.80
CA GLY A 68 8.88 -9.39 -8.94
C GLY A 68 9.18 -7.91 -8.91
N TRP A 69 10.44 -7.55 -8.66
CA TRP A 69 10.98 -6.22 -8.86
C TRP A 69 11.77 -6.16 -10.17
N TYR A 70 11.42 -5.22 -11.05
CA TYR A 70 12.00 -5.10 -12.39
C TYR A 70 12.48 -3.67 -12.68
N PRO A 71 13.66 -3.51 -13.28
CA PRO A 71 14.71 -4.52 -13.43
C PRO A 71 15.33 -4.89 -12.07
N GLN A 72 15.82 -6.12 -11.94
CA GLN A 72 16.38 -6.62 -10.68
C GLN A 72 17.46 -5.69 -10.11
N GLY A 73 17.34 -5.36 -8.82
CA GLY A 73 18.35 -4.57 -8.10
C GLY A 73 18.47 -3.10 -8.52
N ASP A 74 17.67 -2.63 -9.48
CA ASP A 74 17.65 -1.24 -9.92
C ASP A 74 16.82 -0.39 -8.94
N PRO A 75 17.38 0.66 -8.33
CA PRO A 75 16.64 1.59 -7.47
C PRO A 75 15.47 2.31 -8.15
N GLN A 76 15.52 2.45 -9.47
CA GLN A 76 14.46 3.03 -10.31
C GLN A 76 13.47 1.97 -10.82
N GLY A 77 13.67 0.71 -10.43
CA GLY A 77 12.75 -0.37 -10.75
C GLY A 77 11.38 -0.19 -10.12
N HIS A 78 10.51 -1.16 -10.38
CA HIS A 78 9.15 -1.21 -9.88
C HIS A 78 8.77 -2.65 -9.59
N TYR A 79 7.84 -2.83 -8.66
CA TYR A 79 7.17 -4.10 -8.51
C TYR A 79 6.24 -4.34 -9.71
N ARG A 80 6.23 -5.57 -10.20
CA ARG A 80 5.29 -6.08 -11.19
C ARG A 80 4.55 -7.26 -10.59
N LEU A 81 3.27 -7.06 -10.36
CA LEU A 81 2.31 -8.08 -10.00
C LEU A 81 1.69 -8.65 -11.26
N THR A 82 1.68 -9.97 -11.40
CA THR A 82 0.96 -10.67 -12.47
C THR A 82 -0.01 -11.68 -11.89
N LEU A 83 -1.12 -11.85 -12.58
CA LEU A 83 -2.14 -12.84 -12.27
C LEU A 83 -2.54 -13.58 -13.56
N GLY A 84 -2.48 -14.90 -13.49
CA GLY A 84 -2.67 -15.81 -14.62
C GLY A 84 -2.57 -17.27 -14.17
N PRO A 85 -2.95 -18.24 -15.00
CA PRO A 85 -2.58 -19.64 -14.77
C PRO A 85 -1.07 -19.84 -14.89
N ALA A 86 -0.53 -20.87 -14.24
CA ALA A 86 0.93 -21.14 -14.21
C ALA A 86 1.55 -21.29 -15.62
N ASP A 87 0.85 -22.02 -16.51
CA ASP A 87 1.32 -22.35 -17.87
C ASP A 87 0.53 -21.60 -18.98
N GLY A 88 -0.14 -20.50 -18.66
CA GLY A 88 -0.97 -19.79 -19.64
C GLY A 88 -0.81 -18.28 -19.62
N ASP A 89 -1.72 -17.61 -20.33
CA ASP A 89 -1.62 -16.18 -20.56
C ASP A 89 -1.94 -15.37 -19.29
N ILE A 90 -1.05 -14.42 -18.98
CA ILE A 90 -1.27 -13.42 -17.94
C ILE A 90 -2.44 -12.54 -18.37
N PHE A 91 -3.48 -12.48 -17.56
CA PHE A 91 -4.66 -11.66 -17.86
C PHE A 91 -4.72 -10.38 -17.04
N VAL A 92 -3.97 -10.30 -15.94
CA VAL A 92 -3.85 -9.09 -15.11
C VAL A 92 -2.38 -8.77 -14.88
N ARG A 93 -2.00 -7.51 -15.10
CA ARG A 93 -0.68 -6.97 -14.80
C ARG A 93 -0.84 -5.62 -14.12
N TYR A 94 -0.19 -5.46 -12.98
CA TYR A 94 -0.19 -4.23 -12.21
C TYR A 94 1.24 -3.87 -11.77
N GLU A 95 1.62 -2.61 -11.95
CA GLU A 95 2.98 -2.14 -11.65
C GLU A 95 2.95 -0.96 -10.71
N SER A 96 3.87 -0.94 -9.74
CA SER A 96 4.04 0.19 -8.83
C SER A 96 5.41 0.17 -8.19
N GLN A 97 5.98 1.35 -7.93
CA GLN A 97 7.17 1.45 -7.07
C GLN A 97 6.83 1.32 -5.58
N HIS A 98 5.55 1.45 -5.22
CA HIS A 98 5.11 1.52 -3.83
C HIS A 98 4.66 0.15 -3.31
N ARG A 99 5.37 -0.35 -2.30
CA ARG A 99 5.09 -1.62 -1.60
C ARG A 99 3.65 -1.73 -1.11
N GLU A 100 3.09 -0.64 -0.55
CA GLU A 100 1.72 -0.60 -0.06
C GLU A 100 0.67 -0.71 -1.17
N SER A 101 0.92 -0.15 -2.35
CA SER A 101 0.03 -0.28 -3.50
C SER A 101 -0.03 -1.73 -3.97
N ILE A 102 1.13 -2.40 -4.03
CA ILE A 102 1.24 -3.83 -4.35
C ILE A 102 0.55 -4.71 -3.32
N ARG A 103 0.74 -4.42 -2.02
CA ARG A 103 0.07 -5.15 -0.92
C ARG A 103 -1.45 -5.08 -1.08
N LYS A 104 -1.98 -3.89 -1.38
CA LYS A 104 -3.42 -3.70 -1.65
C LYS A 104 -3.87 -4.46 -2.90
N ALA A 105 -3.10 -4.39 -3.99
CA ALA A 105 -3.40 -5.10 -5.23
C ALA A 105 -3.45 -6.62 -5.03
N ILE A 106 -2.48 -7.21 -4.31
CA ILE A 106 -2.48 -8.65 -3.99
C ILE A 106 -3.73 -9.03 -3.20
N ASN A 107 -4.05 -8.29 -2.13
CA ASN A 107 -5.22 -8.57 -1.31
C ASN A 107 -6.52 -8.42 -2.10
N LEU A 108 -6.60 -7.44 -3.00
CA LEU A 108 -7.73 -7.25 -3.91
C LEU A 108 -7.87 -8.47 -4.81
N CYS A 109 -6.82 -8.86 -5.55
CA CYS A 109 -6.83 -10.03 -6.43
C CYS A 109 -7.32 -11.28 -5.71
N LEU A 110 -6.71 -11.62 -4.57
CA LEU A 110 -7.08 -12.78 -3.77
C LEU A 110 -8.55 -12.75 -3.34
N SER A 111 -9.04 -11.58 -2.90
CA SER A 111 -10.44 -11.43 -2.47
C SER A 111 -11.44 -11.53 -3.63
N GLN A 112 -11.12 -10.97 -4.79
CA GLN A 112 -12.01 -10.96 -5.94
C GLN A 112 -12.11 -12.34 -6.59
N ILE A 113 -10.98 -13.07 -6.68
CA ILE A 113 -10.97 -14.45 -7.17
C ILE A 113 -11.80 -15.35 -6.24
N GLN A 114 -11.65 -15.20 -4.92
CA GLN A 114 -12.44 -15.96 -3.96
C GLN A 114 -13.95 -15.69 -4.09
N GLN A 115 -14.34 -14.48 -4.48
CA GLN A 115 -15.72 -14.10 -4.73
C GLN A 115 -16.25 -14.58 -6.09
N GLY A 116 -15.40 -15.15 -6.95
CA GLY A 116 -15.76 -15.60 -8.29
C GLY A 116 -15.97 -14.45 -9.29
N ASN A 117 -15.39 -13.28 -9.04
CA ASN A 117 -15.50 -12.14 -9.94
C ASN A 117 -14.68 -12.37 -11.22
N SER A 118 -15.12 -11.77 -12.33
CA SER A 118 -14.48 -11.95 -13.62
C SER A 118 -13.11 -11.25 -13.68
N ARG A 119 -12.26 -11.73 -14.60
CA ARG A 119 -10.90 -11.20 -14.83
C ARG A 119 -10.93 -9.72 -15.21
N GLU A 120 -11.89 -9.32 -16.03
CA GLU A 120 -12.09 -7.93 -16.47
C GLU A 120 -12.44 -7.03 -15.29
N THR A 121 -13.27 -7.53 -14.37
CA THR A 121 -13.65 -6.80 -13.15
C THR A 121 -12.43 -6.57 -12.25
N ILE A 122 -11.58 -7.59 -12.10
CA ILE A 122 -10.34 -7.50 -11.31
C ILE A 122 -9.39 -6.46 -11.93
N GLN A 123 -9.16 -6.54 -13.24
CA GLN A 123 -8.30 -5.60 -13.95
C GLN A 123 -8.82 -4.17 -13.82
N GLN A 124 -10.12 -3.95 -14.05
CA GLN A 124 -10.72 -2.63 -13.93
C GLN A 124 -10.59 -2.04 -12.52
N GLN A 125 -10.85 -2.84 -11.48
CA GLN A 125 -10.69 -2.38 -10.11
C GLN A 125 -9.24 -2.04 -9.77
N LEU A 126 -8.26 -2.77 -10.31
CA LEU A 126 -6.84 -2.44 -10.12
C LEU A 126 -6.47 -1.12 -10.79
N GLU A 127 -6.98 -0.88 -12.00
CA GLU A 127 -6.80 0.38 -12.73
C GLU A 127 -7.44 1.56 -12.00
N ASP A 128 -8.67 1.39 -11.48
CA ASP A 128 -9.37 2.41 -10.69
C ASP A 128 -8.70 2.65 -9.32
N SER A 129 -8.03 1.62 -8.77
CA SER A 129 -7.30 1.70 -7.50
C SER A 129 -5.91 2.30 -7.66
N THR A 130 -5.41 2.46 -8.88
CA THR A 130 -4.20 3.24 -9.12
C THR A 130 -4.51 4.64 -8.62
N PRO A 131 -3.84 5.15 -7.58
CA PRO A 131 -4.01 6.56 -7.27
C PRO A 131 -3.62 7.30 -8.54
N GLU A 132 -4.56 8.05 -9.12
CA GLU A 132 -4.20 9.30 -9.75
C GLU A 132 -3.30 9.99 -8.71
N LEU A 133 -2.00 9.87 -8.90
CA LEU A 133 -1.08 10.89 -8.46
C LEU A 133 -1.51 12.11 -9.27
N GLU A 134 -2.63 12.74 -8.88
CA GLU A 134 -2.83 14.15 -9.11
C GLU A 134 -1.60 14.78 -8.48
N TYR A 135 -0.60 14.99 -9.33
CA TYR A 135 0.49 15.90 -9.09
C TYR A 135 -0.19 17.22 -8.78
N ASN A 136 -0.41 17.50 -7.50
CA ASN A 136 -1.00 18.75 -7.06
C ASN A 136 0.05 19.82 -7.36
N PRO A 137 -0.09 20.62 -8.43
CA PRO A 137 0.96 21.55 -8.84
C PRO A 137 1.08 22.72 -7.85
N ARG A 138 0.23 22.77 -6.80
CA ARG A 138 0.16 23.86 -5.83
C ARG A 138 1.11 23.71 -4.64
N ILE A 139 1.87 22.61 -4.51
CA ILE A 139 2.73 22.40 -3.33
C ILE A 139 4.20 22.84 -3.56
N PHE A 140 4.62 23.15 -4.79
CA PHE A 140 5.96 23.72 -5.05
C PHE A 140 5.90 25.09 -5.73
N SER A 141 5.44 26.10 -4.99
CA SER A 141 5.89 27.49 -5.18
C SER A 141 6.60 27.98 -3.92
N GLY A 142 7.59 27.20 -3.48
CA GLY A 142 8.60 27.67 -2.53
C GLY A 142 9.39 28.80 -3.19
N THR A 143 8.91 30.03 -3.03
CA THR A 143 9.64 31.24 -3.43
C THR A 143 10.94 31.26 -2.63
N ARG A 144 12.08 30.94 -3.27
CA ARG A 144 13.40 31.21 -2.69
C ARG A 144 13.56 32.72 -2.55
N LYS A 145 13.15 33.28 -1.42
CA LYS A 145 13.60 34.62 -1.01
C LYS A 145 15.04 34.50 -0.54
N SER A 146 15.96 34.84 -1.44
CA SER A 146 17.34 35.17 -1.08
C SER A 146 17.32 36.43 -0.22
N PHE A 147 17.63 36.30 1.07
CA PHE A 147 17.81 37.46 1.95
C PHE A 147 19.27 37.88 1.90
N VAL A 148 19.55 38.88 1.06
CA VAL A 148 20.73 39.73 1.18
C VAL A 148 20.55 40.63 2.42
N HIS A 149 21.63 40.84 3.16
CA HIS A 149 21.74 41.51 4.46
C HIS A 149 20.91 42.80 4.63
N GLN A 150 20.25 42.96 5.79
CA GLN A 150 20.54 44.02 6.79
C GLN A 150 19.64 43.92 8.06
N PRO A 151 20.01 44.57 9.19
CA PRO A 151 19.74 44.09 10.55
C PRO A 151 18.57 44.74 11.31
N ILE A 152 17.96 43.91 12.18
CA ILE A 152 17.38 44.14 13.53
C ILE A 152 16.49 45.39 13.76
N GLN A 153 15.22 45.16 14.10
CA GLN A 153 14.62 45.69 15.34
C GLN A 153 13.71 44.67 16.02
N LYS A 154 13.90 44.54 17.35
CA LYS A 154 13.33 43.55 18.28
C LYS A 154 11.91 43.91 18.73
N LYS A 155 11.16 42.86 19.13
CA LYS A 155 10.32 42.66 20.35
C LYS A 155 9.05 41.89 19.95
N ASN A 156 8.72 40.71 20.50
CA ASN A 156 8.57 40.34 21.91
C ASN A 156 8.96 38.85 22.10
N ARG A 157 9.92 38.51 22.96
CA ARG A 157 9.73 38.08 24.37
C ARG A 157 8.73 36.93 24.56
N LEU A 158 9.24 35.70 24.49
CA LEU A 158 9.14 34.69 25.55
C LEU A 158 10.49 33.96 25.65
N THR A 159 11.07 33.95 26.84
CA THR A 159 12.42 33.45 27.16
C THR A 159 12.39 32.00 27.66
N TYR A 160 13.23 31.18 27.02
CA TYR A 160 14.05 30.05 27.51
C TYR A 160 13.48 28.96 28.44
N SER A 161 13.67 27.72 28.00
CA SER A 161 14.68 26.85 28.63
C SER A 161 15.42 26.03 27.57
N GLN A 162 16.72 26.25 27.44
CA GLN A 162 17.64 25.33 26.77
C GLN A 162 18.08 24.27 27.78
N VAL A 163 17.99 23.00 27.42
CA VAL A 163 18.93 21.95 27.88
C VAL A 163 19.29 21.06 26.68
N SER A 164 20.41 21.45 26.07
CA SER A 164 21.52 20.71 25.43
C SER A 164 21.31 19.45 24.56
N LEU A 165 21.75 19.60 23.29
CA LEU A 165 22.81 18.85 22.60
C LEU A 165 22.71 17.31 22.55
N TRP A 166 22.12 16.78 21.47
CA TRP A 166 22.75 15.89 20.46
C TRP A 166 21.67 15.47 19.41
N PHE A 167 21.93 15.76 18.13
CA PHE A 167 21.16 15.42 16.90
C PHE A 167 19.72 15.97 16.73
N PRO A 168 19.39 16.62 15.59
CA PRO A 168 17.98 16.84 15.23
C PRO A 168 17.41 15.55 14.62
N PHE A 169 16.71 14.76 15.42
CA PHE A 169 15.68 13.89 14.89
C PHE A 169 14.53 14.78 14.43
N TYR A 170 14.34 14.89 13.11
CA TYR A 170 13.11 15.44 12.56
C TYR A 170 12.03 14.38 12.71
N TYR A 171 11.10 14.58 13.64
CA TYR A 171 9.80 13.94 13.54
C TYR A 171 8.97 14.80 12.59
N GLU A 172 8.68 14.29 11.40
CA GLU A 172 7.49 14.72 10.68
C GLU A 172 6.30 14.30 11.53
N VAL A 173 5.66 15.27 12.18
CA VAL A 173 4.31 15.10 12.72
C VAL A 173 3.39 15.06 11.51
N ALA A 174 3.24 13.89 10.91
CA ALA A 174 2.15 13.65 9.98
C ALA A 174 0.85 13.85 10.78
N ASN A 175 0.10 14.89 10.44
CA ASN A 175 -1.26 15.07 10.90
C ASN A 175 -2.07 13.84 10.48
N LEU A 176 -2.31 12.93 11.41
CA LEU A 176 -3.37 11.94 11.31
C LEU A 176 -4.70 12.71 11.29
N MET A 177 -5.17 13.09 10.11
CA MET A 177 -6.58 13.39 9.94
C MET A 177 -7.35 12.08 10.02
N GLN A 178 -7.93 11.83 11.19
CA GLN A 178 -9.01 10.88 11.35
C GLN A 178 -10.19 11.36 10.51
N ILE A 179 -10.48 10.68 9.40
CA ILE A 179 -11.77 10.82 8.73
C ILE A 179 -12.81 10.17 9.65
N SER A 180 -13.40 11.00 10.52
CA SER A 180 -14.59 10.64 11.29
C SER A 180 -15.73 10.35 10.32
N GLN A 181 -16.14 9.08 10.24
CA GLN A 181 -17.36 8.66 9.54
C GLN A 181 -18.56 9.40 10.14
N LYS A 182 -19.29 10.18 9.33
CA LYS A 182 -20.60 10.72 9.72
C LYS A 182 -21.56 9.54 9.96
N PRO A 183 -22.19 9.41 11.14
CA PRO A 183 -23.35 8.55 11.27
C PRO A 183 -24.56 9.22 10.62
N ASN A 184 -25.11 8.60 9.57
CA ASN A 184 -26.46 8.89 9.10
C ASN A 184 -27.43 8.49 10.21
N ARG A 185 -27.80 9.43 11.06
CA ARG A 185 -28.89 9.26 12.03
C ARG A 185 -30.14 9.93 11.47
N ALA A 186 -31.13 9.10 11.14
CA ALA A 186 -32.49 9.55 10.90
C ALA A 186 -33.02 10.21 12.18
N THR A 187 -33.45 11.46 12.06
CA THR A 187 -34.26 12.15 13.06
C THR A 187 -35.70 11.68 12.92
N TYR A 188 -36.18 10.89 13.88
CA TYR A 188 -37.60 10.84 14.22
C TYR A 188 -37.76 11.44 15.61
N GLY A 189 -38.40 12.59 15.66
CA GLY A 189 -38.79 13.30 16.87
C GLY A 189 -39.67 14.45 16.44
N GLY A 190 -40.89 14.62 16.91
CA GLY A 190 -41.78 13.78 17.68
C GLY A 190 -43.15 14.44 17.60
N PHE A 191 -44.22 13.71 17.90
CA PHE A 191 -45.45 14.35 18.36
C PHE A 191 -46.01 13.58 19.56
N VAL A 192 -46.38 14.41 20.53
CA VAL A 192 -46.82 14.22 21.91
C VAL A 192 -47.95 13.21 22.06
N ALA A 193 -47.90 12.44 23.15
CA ALA A 193 -49.06 11.71 23.66
C ALA A 193 -49.93 12.66 24.49
N GLU A 194 -51.18 12.87 24.10
CA GLU A 194 -52.27 13.27 25.00
C GLU A 194 -53.62 13.13 24.28
N ASN A 195 -54.40 12.11 24.65
CA ASN A 195 -55.77 12.25 25.13
C ASN A 195 -56.43 10.87 25.27
N ALA A 196 -56.52 10.42 26.52
CA ALA A 196 -57.59 9.54 26.95
C ALA A 196 -58.82 10.41 27.26
N LYS A 197 -60.00 10.02 26.75
CA LYS A 197 -61.29 10.22 27.41
C LYS A 197 -62.38 9.36 26.75
N CYS A 198 -62.95 8.50 27.59
CA CYS A 198 -64.31 7.95 27.64
C CYS A 198 -64.98 7.48 26.34
#